data_AF-A0A431WHY1-F1
#
_entry.id   AF-A0A431WHY1-F1
#
_cell.length_a   1.000
_cell.length_b   1.000
_cell.length_c   1.000
_cell.angle_alpha   90.00
_cell.angle_beta   90.00
_cell.angle_gamma   90.00
#
_symmetry.space_group_name_H-M   'P 1'
#
loop_
_entity.id
_entity.type
_entity.pdbx_description
1 polymer ?
#
loop_
_entity_poly.entity_id
_entity_poly.type
_entity_poly.pdbx_seq_one_letter_code
_entity_poly.pdbx_strand_id
1 'polypeptide(L)'
;MKAEIAVLFLMCTWNVAAQCDNNIYLTSIPYAKNSSYFPSEYSKKLDTVLEQTSANKGYLLLEFQVTEQADDESKKYNMWLAGRRINRVKEYLTSLSYPSPIVSKILTASTHDRRDVSISWCKLSEDQGSTVIAAHGERKVSESNIIPIGINHAPH
;
A
#
# COMPACT_ATOMS: atom_id res chain seq x y z
N MET A 1 23.29 -28.49 -37.52
CA MET A 1 22.76 -28.57 -36.13
C MET A 1 22.48 -27.15 -35.67
N LYS A 2 21.23 -26.82 -35.35
CA LYS A 2 20.83 -25.49 -34.87
C LYS A 2 20.86 -25.50 -33.34
N ALA A 3 21.60 -24.56 -32.76
CA ALA A 3 21.64 -24.37 -31.31
C ALA A 3 20.55 -23.36 -30.92
N GLU A 4 19.54 -23.83 -30.20
CA GLU A 4 18.48 -23.01 -29.61
C GLU A 4 19.02 -22.42 -28.30
N ILE A 5 19.30 -21.12 -28.27
CA ILE A 5 19.70 -20.42 -27.04
C ILE A 5 18.43 -20.06 -26.28
N ALA A 6 18.10 -20.84 -25.25
CA ALA A 6 17.02 -20.53 -24.33
C ALA A 6 17.45 -19.40 -23.38
N VAL A 7 16.93 -18.19 -23.60
CA VAL A 7 17.10 -17.05 -22.69
C VAL A 7 16.13 -17.19 -21.53
N LEU A 8 16.63 -17.66 -20.38
CA LEU A 8 15.89 -17.72 -19.12
C LEU A 8 15.81 -16.30 -18.53
N PHE A 9 14.68 -15.62 -18.69
CA PHE A 9 14.41 -14.34 -18.02
C PHE A 9 14.22 -14.58 -16.51
N LEU A 10 15.29 -14.39 -15.74
CA LEU A 10 15.26 -14.38 -14.28
C LEU A 10 14.61 -13.06 -13.84
N MET A 11 13.30 -13.05 -13.57
CA MET A 11 12.64 -11.90 -12.98
C MET A 11 13.01 -11.81 -11.50
N CYS A 12 14.09 -11.07 -11.20
CA CYS A 12 14.40 -10.64 -9.85
C CYS A 12 13.32 -9.67 -9.39
N THR A 13 12.30 -10.15 -8.68
CA THR A 13 11.39 -9.30 -7.93
C THR A 13 12.15 -8.75 -6.72
N TRP A 14 12.82 -7.61 -6.88
CA TRP A 14 13.35 -6.87 -5.74
C TRP A 14 12.15 -6.36 -4.94
N ASN A 15 11.94 -6.93 -3.75
CA ASN A 15 11.05 -6.34 -2.78
C ASN A 15 11.70 -5.03 -2.31
N VAL A 16 11.41 -3.92 -2.98
CA VAL A 16 11.76 -2.59 -2.49
C VAL A 16 10.89 -2.37 -1.27
N ALA A 17 11.44 -2.68 -0.10
CA ALA A 17 10.85 -2.25 1.16
C ALA A 17 10.83 -0.72 1.11
N ALA A 18 9.63 -0.12 1.10
CA ALA A 18 9.49 1.32 1.14
C ALA A 18 10.19 1.85 2.39
N GLN A 19 11.36 2.46 2.20
CA GLN A 19 12.18 2.94 3.28
C GLN A 19 11.79 4.40 3.55
N CYS A 20 11.35 4.68 4.79
CA CYS A 20 10.86 5.99 5.20
C CYS A 20 11.84 6.63 6.19
N ASP A 21 13.02 7.00 5.70
CA ASP A 21 14.08 7.53 6.56
C ASP A 21 13.75 8.93 7.11
N ASN A 22 12.91 9.70 6.39
CA ASN A 22 12.48 11.06 6.79
C ASN A 22 10.94 11.15 6.83
N ASN A 23 10.35 10.55 7.87
CA ASN A 23 8.91 10.66 8.10
C ASN A 23 8.54 11.96 8.81
N ILE A 24 7.39 12.53 8.47
CA ILE A 24 6.80 13.68 9.17
C ILE A 24 5.66 13.13 10.00
N TYR A 25 5.81 13.14 11.33
CA TYR A 25 4.71 12.78 12.23
C TYR A 25 3.53 13.75 12.05
N LEU A 26 2.33 13.19 11.86
CA LEU A 26 1.11 13.98 11.69
C LEU A 26 0.25 13.92 12.96
N THR A 27 -0.09 12.71 13.40
CA THR A 27 -0.97 12.50 14.54
C THR A 27 -0.88 11.06 15.07
N SER A 28 -1.51 10.81 16.21
CA SER A 28 -1.75 9.46 16.73
C SER A 28 -3.21 9.27 17.15
N ILE A 29 -3.68 8.04 17.03
CA ILE A 29 -5.04 7.63 17.41
C ILE A 29 -4.93 6.63 18.56
N PRO A 30 -5.26 7.03 19.80
CA PRO A 30 -5.24 6.15 20.95
C PRO A 30 -6.44 5.20 20.95
N TYR A 31 -6.23 4.01 21.49
CA TYR A 31 -7.24 3.00 21.68
C TYR A 31 -7.40 2.64 23.15
N ALA A 32 -8.64 2.43 23.55
CA ALA A 32 -8.94 1.79 24.82
C ALA A 32 -8.37 0.36 24.87
N LYS A 33 -8.06 -0.12 26.07
CA LYS A 33 -7.59 -1.49 26.31
C LYS A 33 -8.59 -2.49 25.70
N ASN A 34 -8.07 -3.50 25.01
CA ASN A 34 -8.84 -4.56 24.34
C ASN A 34 -9.88 -4.09 23.29
N SER A 35 -9.84 -2.81 22.87
CA SER A 35 -10.69 -2.28 21.81
C SER A 35 -9.93 -2.09 20.51
N SER A 36 -10.58 -2.41 19.38
CA SER A 36 -10.12 -2.05 18.04
C SER A 36 -10.88 -0.87 17.42
N TYR A 37 -11.84 -0.27 18.13
CA TYR A 37 -12.60 0.88 17.66
C TYR A 37 -11.99 2.15 18.25
N PHE A 38 -11.63 3.09 17.39
CA PHE A 38 -11.21 4.41 17.84
C PHE A 38 -12.43 5.32 18.01
N PRO A 39 -12.43 6.22 19.00
CA PRO A 39 -13.52 7.17 19.19
C PRO A 39 -13.72 8.10 18.00
N SER A 40 -14.96 8.52 17.74
CA SER A 40 -15.30 9.37 16.60
C SER A 40 -14.63 10.75 16.67
N GLU A 41 -14.23 11.24 17.85
CA GLU A 41 -13.49 12.51 17.94
C GLU A 41 -12.16 12.51 17.17
N TYR A 42 -11.58 11.33 16.90
CA TYR A 42 -10.35 11.21 16.13
C TYR A 42 -10.58 11.24 14.61
N SER A 43 -11.84 11.18 14.15
CA SER A 43 -12.17 11.28 12.73
C SER A 43 -11.71 12.63 12.16
N LYS A 44 -11.93 13.73 12.90
CA LYS A 44 -11.47 15.08 12.52
C LYS A 44 -9.96 15.19 12.39
N LYS A 45 -9.19 14.44 13.21
CA LYS A 45 -7.73 14.42 13.09
C LYS A 45 -7.27 13.73 11.81
N LEU A 46 -8.02 12.70 11.38
CA LEU A 46 -7.77 12.04 10.10
C LEU A 46 -8.13 12.95 8.93
N ASP A 47 -9.17 13.77 9.05
CA ASP A 47 -9.52 14.75 8.02
C ASP A 47 -8.36 15.76 7.80
N THR A 48 -7.70 16.23 8.87
CA THR A 48 -6.49 17.05 8.75
C THR A 48 -5.33 16.34 8.04
N VAL A 49 -5.20 15.01 8.20
CA VAL A 49 -4.19 14.23 7.47
C VAL A 49 -4.45 14.28 5.96
N LEU A 50 -5.72 14.23 5.52
CA LEU A 50 -6.07 14.37 4.10
C LEU A 50 -5.63 15.72 3.54
N GLU A 51 -5.89 16.80 4.28
CA GLU A 51 -5.54 18.17 3.87
C GLU A 51 -4.01 18.36 3.72
N GLN A 52 -3.23 17.81 4.66
CA GLN A 52 -1.78 18.03 4.70
C GLN A 52 -0.98 17.24 3.65
N THR A 53 -1.55 16.15 3.13
CA THR A 53 -0.78 15.16 2.35
C THR A 53 -1.27 14.94 0.93
N SER A 54 -2.54 15.25 0.63
CA SER A 54 -3.19 14.95 -0.65
C SER A 54 -2.50 15.53 -1.89
N ALA A 55 -1.84 16.68 -1.78
CA ALA A 55 -1.15 17.34 -2.90
C ALA A 55 0.31 16.88 -3.10
N ASN A 56 0.85 16.06 -2.21
CA ASN A 56 2.28 15.72 -2.20
C ASN A 56 2.53 14.28 -2.69
N LYS A 57 3.64 14.05 -3.39
CA LYS A 57 4.08 12.69 -3.74
C LYS A 57 4.64 12.00 -2.50
N GLY A 58 4.01 10.89 -2.09
CA GLY A 58 4.37 10.18 -0.88
C GLY A 58 3.38 9.08 -0.53
N TYR A 59 3.50 8.58 0.69
CA TYR A 59 2.59 7.60 1.27
C TYR A 59 2.41 7.85 2.76
N LEU A 60 1.28 7.41 3.32
CA LEU A 60 1.08 7.36 4.76
C LEU A 60 1.74 6.10 5.33
N LEU A 61 2.42 6.26 6.45
CA LEU A 61 2.94 5.19 7.26
C LEU A 61 2.14 5.11 8.56
N LEU A 62 1.46 3.98 8.76
CA LEU A 62 0.69 3.66 9.96
C LEU A 62 1.47 2.65 10.79
N GLU A 63 1.84 3.02 12.01
CA GLU A 63 2.59 2.13 12.89
C GLU A 63 1.84 1.87 14.19
N PHE A 64 1.93 0.63 14.66
CA PHE A 64 1.44 0.26 15.99
C PHE A 64 2.54 -0.49 16.74
N GLN A 65 2.83 -0.05 17.95
CA GLN A 65 3.83 -0.68 18.81
C GLN A 65 3.16 -1.74 19.68
N VAL A 66 3.69 -2.96 19.64
CA VAL A 66 3.34 -4.00 20.58
C VAL A 66 4.52 -4.23 21.50
N THR A 67 4.22 -4.15 22.80
CA THR A 67 5.18 -4.46 23.84
C THR A 67 5.57 -5.92 23.79
N GLU A 68 6.80 -6.21 24.15
CA GLU A 68 7.25 -7.59 24.35
C GLU A 68 6.34 -8.31 25.36
N GLN A 69 5.98 -9.57 25.06
CA GLN A 69 5.10 -10.39 25.90
C GLN A 69 5.82 -11.71 26.21
N ALA A 70 5.68 -12.18 27.45
CA ALA A 70 6.31 -13.43 27.90
C ALA A 70 5.58 -14.68 27.39
N ASP A 71 4.25 -14.61 27.24
CA ASP A 71 3.43 -15.73 26.80
C ASP A 71 2.99 -15.61 25.33
N ASP A 72 2.94 -16.74 24.65
CA ASP A 72 2.63 -16.82 23.22
C ASP A 72 1.18 -16.45 22.90
N GLU A 73 0.25 -16.70 23.83
CA GLU A 73 -1.17 -16.40 23.63
C GLU A 73 -1.41 -14.89 23.62
N SER A 74 -0.88 -14.17 24.61
CA SER A 74 -0.95 -12.71 24.68
C SER A 74 -0.20 -12.07 23.51
N LYS A 75 0.94 -12.64 23.09
CA LYS A 75 1.64 -12.19 21.89
C LYS A 75 0.75 -12.29 20.65
N LYS A 76 0.12 -13.44 20.41
CA LYS A 76 -0.80 -13.65 19.27
C LYS A 76 -2.00 -12.71 19.35
N TYR A 77 -2.61 -12.58 20.52
CA TYR A 77 -3.76 -11.69 20.74
C TYR A 77 -3.40 -10.23 20.48
N ASN A 78 -2.28 -9.74 21.03
CA ASN A 78 -1.85 -8.36 20.85
C ASN A 78 -1.42 -8.06 19.41
N MET A 79 -0.82 -9.03 18.71
CA MET A 79 -0.56 -8.92 17.27
C MET A 79 -1.82 -8.81 16.44
N TRP A 80 -2.79 -9.68 16.70
CA TRP A 80 -4.10 -9.63 16.05
C TRP A 80 -4.81 -8.28 16.32
N LEU A 81 -4.79 -7.82 17.57
CA LEU A 81 -5.45 -6.57 17.96
C LEU A 81 -4.77 -5.35 17.34
N ALA A 82 -3.44 -5.31 17.29
CA ALA A 82 -2.66 -4.27 16.61
C ALA A 82 -3.02 -4.19 15.12
N GLY A 83 -3.09 -5.34 14.43
CA GLY A 83 -3.50 -5.40 13.03
C GLY A 83 -4.92 -4.86 12.82
N ARG A 84 -5.87 -5.21 13.71
CA ARG A 84 -7.24 -4.68 13.64
C ARG A 84 -7.29 -3.16 13.82
N ARG A 85 -6.53 -2.61 14.77
CA ARG A 85 -6.47 -1.16 15.02
C ARG A 85 -5.94 -0.41 13.81
N ILE A 86 -4.84 -0.88 13.22
CA ILE A 86 -4.32 -0.31 11.97
C ILE A 86 -5.38 -0.38 10.87
N ASN A 87 -6.03 -1.52 10.69
CA ASN A 87 -7.03 -1.70 9.63
C ASN A 87 -8.22 -0.76 9.78
N ARG A 88 -8.67 -0.44 11.00
CA ARG A 88 -9.76 0.54 11.17
C ARG A 88 -9.39 1.93 10.67
N VAL A 89 -8.15 2.36 10.91
CA VAL A 89 -7.66 3.64 10.39
C VAL A 89 -7.59 3.61 8.86
N LYS A 90 -7.09 2.50 8.29
CA LYS A 90 -7.07 2.31 6.82
C LYS A 90 -8.46 2.35 6.21
N GLU A 91 -9.40 1.59 6.78
CA GLU A 91 -10.79 1.55 6.30
C GLU A 91 -11.43 2.94 6.32
N TYR A 92 -11.19 3.72 7.37
CA TYR A 92 -11.68 5.11 7.42
C TYR A 92 -11.06 5.97 6.31
N LEU A 93 -9.74 5.96 6.15
CA LEU A 93 -9.05 6.74 5.10
C LEU A 93 -9.47 6.32 3.69
N THR A 94 -9.64 5.02 3.46
CA THR A 94 -10.16 4.48 2.20
C THR A 94 -11.61 4.92 1.97
N SER A 95 -12.45 4.97 3.00
CA SER A 95 -13.84 5.44 2.88
C SER A 95 -13.94 6.91 2.47
N LEU A 96 -12.92 7.71 2.80
CA LEU A 96 -12.78 9.10 2.38
C LEU A 96 -12.07 9.27 1.03
N SER A 97 -11.83 8.17 0.29
CA SER A 97 -11.11 8.18 -0.99
C SER A 97 -9.72 8.81 -0.91
N TYR A 98 -8.99 8.55 0.18
CA TYR A 98 -7.63 9.06 0.34
C TYR A 98 -6.74 8.64 -0.85
N PRO A 99 -6.10 9.59 -1.57
CA PRO A 99 -5.54 9.31 -2.89
C PRO A 99 -4.15 8.67 -2.85
N SER A 100 -3.43 8.74 -1.72
CA SER A 100 -2.05 8.26 -1.63
C SER A 100 -1.97 6.84 -1.04
N PRO A 101 -0.92 6.06 -1.36
CA PRO A 101 -0.72 4.75 -0.76
C PRO A 101 -0.64 4.79 0.76
N ILE A 102 -1.09 3.70 1.40
CA ILE A 102 -1.04 3.54 2.86
C ILE A 102 -0.23 2.28 3.20
N VAL A 103 0.94 2.48 3.79
CA VAL A 103 1.83 1.44 4.30
C VAL A 103 1.58 1.26 5.79
N SER A 104 1.67 0.02 6.28
CA SER A 104 1.52 -0.25 7.72
C SER A 104 2.61 -1.15 8.27
N LYS A 105 3.00 -0.88 9.51
CA LYS A 105 3.99 -1.67 10.23
C LYS A 105 3.53 -1.95 11.66
N ILE A 106 3.77 -3.16 12.12
CA ILE A 106 3.62 -3.51 13.53
C ILE A 106 5.02 -3.68 14.10
N LEU A 107 5.34 -2.92 15.15
CA LEU A 107 6.65 -2.90 15.80
C LEU A 107 6.60 -3.79 17.03
N THR A 108 7.31 -4.92 17.03
CA THR A 108 7.15 -6.02 18.01
C THR A 108 8.14 -6.01 19.17
N ALA A 109 8.99 -4.99 19.29
CA ALA A 109 10.06 -4.91 20.30
C ALA A 109 10.00 -3.57 21.07
N SER A 110 8.80 -3.05 21.32
CA SER A 110 8.67 -1.82 22.10
C SER A 110 8.77 -2.11 23.60
N THR A 111 9.47 -1.24 24.31
CA THR A 111 9.49 -1.19 25.77
C THR A 111 8.36 -0.33 26.35
N HIS A 112 7.56 0.32 25.50
CA HIS A 112 6.50 1.25 25.90
C HIS A 112 5.12 0.69 25.54
N ASP A 113 4.24 0.60 26.54
CA ASP A 113 2.82 0.24 26.34
C ASP A 113 2.03 1.45 25.80
N ARG A 114 2.33 1.82 24.55
CA ARG A 114 1.50 2.75 23.80
C ARG A 114 0.44 1.99 23.02
N ARG A 115 -0.82 2.37 23.24
CA ARG A 115 -1.97 1.81 22.52
C ARG A 115 -2.44 2.75 21.43
N ASP A 116 -1.52 3.31 20.66
CA ASP A 116 -1.84 4.23 19.58
C ASP A 116 -1.40 3.72 18.21
N VAL A 117 -2.19 4.04 17.19
CA VAL A 117 -1.70 4.02 15.81
C VAL A 117 -1.06 5.37 15.55
N SER A 118 0.24 5.41 15.34
CA SER A 118 0.93 6.62 14.86
C SER A 118 0.81 6.73 13.35
N ILE A 119 0.57 7.95 12.88
CA ILE A 119 0.38 8.27 11.48
C ILE A 119 1.43 9.29 11.08
N SER A 120 2.27 8.91 10.13
CA SER A 120 3.33 9.76 9.60
C SER A 120 3.25 9.83 8.08
N TRP A 121 3.69 10.94 7.50
CA TRP A 121 3.85 11.10 6.06
C TRP A 121 5.27 10.79 5.63
N CYS A 122 5.40 9.96 4.60
CA CYS A 122 6.66 9.60 3.98
C CYS A 122 6.72 10.25 2.59
N LYS A 123 7.60 11.24 2.43
CA LYS A 123 7.84 11.84 1.12
C LYS A 123 8.61 10.85 0.24
N LEU A 124 8.17 10.70 -1.01
CA LEU A 124 9.00 10.04 -2.02
C LEU A 124 10.08 11.04 -2.44
N SER A 125 11.35 10.73 -2.18
CA SER A 125 12.45 11.51 -2.74
C SER A 125 12.45 11.41 -4.26
N GLU A 126 12.69 12.54 -4.95
CA GLU A 126 12.73 12.57 -6.42
C GLU A 126 13.82 11.66 -7.02
N ASP A 127 14.83 11.29 -6.25
CA ASP A 127 15.84 10.27 -6.62
C ASP A 127 15.30 8.83 -6.71
N GLN A 128 14.04 8.60 -6.32
CA GLN A 128 13.32 7.32 -6.55
C GLN A 128 12.39 7.42 -7.77
N GLY A 129 12.49 8.49 -8.55
CA GLY A 129 11.62 8.81 -9.69
C GLY A 129 12.00 8.10 -10.98
N SER A 130 11.84 6.78 -11.06
CA SER A 130 11.49 6.14 -12.35
C SER A 130 10.98 4.73 -12.15
N THR A 131 9.69 4.59 -11.86
CA THR A 131 8.94 3.43 -12.35
C THR A 131 7.49 3.84 -12.49
N VAL A 132 7.13 4.19 -13.72
CA VAL A 132 5.74 4.35 -14.16
C VAL A 132 5.02 3.05 -13.85
N ILE A 133 4.04 3.10 -12.94
CA ILE A 133 3.07 2.01 -12.78
C ILE A 133 2.18 2.06 -14.02
N ALA A 134 2.49 1.24 -15.04
CA ALA A 134 1.58 1.01 -16.14
C ALA A 134 0.40 0.17 -15.62
N ALA A 135 -0.74 0.83 -15.43
CA ALA A 135 -2.00 0.19 -15.12
C ALA A 135 -2.44 -0.71 -16.28
N HIS A 136 -2.88 -1.89 -15.91
CA HIS A 136 -3.42 -2.96 -16.75
C HIS A 136 -4.52 -2.42 -17.68
N GLY A 137 -4.23 -2.36 -18.99
CA GLY A 137 -5.19 -2.01 -20.03
C GLY A 137 -6.11 -3.19 -20.34
N GLU A 138 -7.41 -2.94 -20.33
CA GLU A 138 -8.46 -3.89 -20.67
C GLU A 138 -8.40 -4.39 -22.13
N ARG A 139 -8.77 -5.67 -22.29
CA ARG A 139 -9.16 -6.43 -23.48
C ARG A 139 -9.39 -5.65 -24.80
N LYS A 140 -8.82 -6.19 -25.89
CA LYS A 140 -9.59 -6.50 -27.12
C LYS A 140 -9.20 -7.86 -27.70
N VAL A 141 -10.23 -8.67 -27.94
CA VAL A 141 -10.22 -9.92 -28.70
C VAL A 141 -9.77 -9.60 -30.13
N SER A 142 -8.75 -10.30 -30.65
CA SER A 142 -8.35 -10.21 -32.05
C SER A 142 -9.03 -11.33 -32.83
N GLU A 143 -10.01 -10.95 -33.64
CA GLU A 143 -10.62 -11.78 -34.67
C GLU A 143 -9.69 -11.86 -35.90
N SER A 144 -9.94 -12.88 -36.70
CA SER A 144 -9.07 -13.58 -37.65
C SER A 144 -8.64 -12.83 -38.93
N ASN A 145 -7.44 -13.20 -39.40
CA ASN A 145 -6.99 -13.38 -40.80
C ASN A 145 -7.67 -12.57 -41.91
N ILE A 146 -6.89 -11.68 -42.55
CA ILE A 146 -7.15 -11.22 -43.91
C ILE A 146 -5.93 -11.58 -44.78
N ILE A 147 -6.14 -12.54 -45.69
CA ILE A 147 -5.25 -12.85 -46.83
C ILE A 147 -5.78 -12.01 -48.01
N PRO A 148 -4.94 -11.26 -48.76
CA PRO A 148 -5.37 -10.65 -50.00
C PRO A 148 -5.12 -11.61 -51.17
N ILE A 149 -6.17 -12.03 -51.87
CA ILE A 149 -6.07 -12.56 -53.23
C ILE A 149 -7.05 -11.76 -54.08
N GLY A 150 -6.50 -10.94 -54.98
CA GLY A 150 -7.28 -10.20 -55.96
C GLY A 150 -7.77 -11.12 -57.08
N ILE A 151 -8.93 -10.79 -57.65
CA ILE A 151 -9.33 -11.22 -59.00
C ILE A 151 -10.13 -10.09 -59.67
N ASN A 152 -9.83 -9.91 -60.94
CA ASN A 152 -10.35 -8.99 -61.95
C ASN A 152 -11.85 -9.13 -62.27
N HIS A 153 -12.30 -8.09 -63.01
CA HIS A 153 -13.31 -8.05 -64.10
C HIS A 153 -14.73 -7.54 -63.82
N ALA A 154 -15.10 -6.58 -64.68
CA ALA A 154 -16.37 -5.88 -64.88
C ALA A 154 -17.42 -6.78 -65.61
N PRO A 155 -18.45 -6.26 -66.31
CA PRO A 155 -19.24 -5.01 -66.20
C PRO A 155 -20.77 -5.29 -66.16
N HIS A 156 -21.58 -4.25 -65.89
CA HIS A 156 -22.72 -3.81 -66.72
C HIS A 156 -23.42 -2.59 -66.10
#